data_AF-A0A1M7RSD0-F1
#
_entry.id   AF-A0A1M7RSD0-F1
#
_cell.length_a   1.000
_cell.length_b   1.000
_cell.length_c   1.000
_cell.angle_alpha   90.00
_cell.angle_beta   90.00
_cell.angle_gamma   90.00
#
_symmetry.space_group_name_H-M   'P 1'
#
loop_
_entity.id
_entity.type
_entity.pdbx_description
1 polymer ?
#
loop_
_entity_poly.entity_id
_entity_poly.type
_entity_poly.pdbx_seq_one_letter_code
_entity_poly.pdbx_strand_id
1 'polypeptide(L)'
;MKVLLLDGHPDEGRLTTHLLDAYAAALPETAEVTRIAVRDLAFTPVLRHGYRQRTEWEPDILRLAEQLDACDHLVIAFPMWWGAEPAQLKGLIDRLFLPGFTFAYHLGDPWWDKLMQGRSADLIATMDTPPSCCAGITAIR
;
A
#
# COMPACT_ATOMS: atom_id res chain seq x y z
N MET A 1 15.57 -10.46 -3.27
CA MET A 1 14.13 -10.15 -3.31
C MET A 1 13.94 -8.78 -2.71
N LYS A 2 13.29 -7.86 -3.41
CA LYS A 2 13.03 -6.50 -2.96
C LYS A 2 11.68 -6.43 -2.27
N VAL A 3 11.67 -6.04 -1.00
CA VAL A 3 10.46 -5.95 -0.19
C VAL A 3 10.20 -4.49 0.16
N LEU A 4 9.04 -3.98 -0.22
CA LEU A 4 8.57 -2.66 0.16
C LEU A 4 7.60 -2.79 1.35
N LEU A 5 7.97 -2.20 2.49
CA LEU A 5 7.12 -2.10 3.67
C LEU A 5 6.47 -0.72 3.72
N LEU A 6 5.15 -0.65 3.66
CA LEU A 6 4.36 0.57 3.77
C LEU A 6 3.70 0.66 5.16
N ASP A 7 4.21 1.56 5.99
CA ASP A 7 3.65 1.87 7.31
C ASP A 7 2.52 2.88 7.16
N GLY A 8 1.29 2.39 7.23
CA GLY A 8 0.06 3.17 7.08
C GLY A 8 -0.40 3.87 8.36
N HIS A 9 0.34 3.80 9.47
CA HIS A 9 -0.03 4.52 10.68
C HIS A 9 0.33 6.00 10.57
N PRO A 10 -0.59 6.94 10.84
CA PRO A 10 -0.30 8.38 10.79
C PRO A 10 0.60 8.89 11.93
N ASP A 11 1.10 7.99 12.78
CA ASP A 11 1.86 8.32 13.98
C ASP A 11 2.97 7.27 14.17
N GLU A 12 4.03 7.63 14.87
CA GLU A 12 5.24 6.81 15.02
C GLU A 12 5.21 5.89 16.26
N GLY A 13 5.99 4.82 16.22
CA GLY A 13 6.15 3.91 17.37
C GLY A 13 4.88 3.16 17.78
N ARG A 14 3.98 2.88 16.84
CA ARG A 14 2.68 2.24 17.10
C ARG A 14 2.74 0.73 16.88
N LEU A 15 1.67 0.00 17.22
CA LEU A 15 1.65 -1.46 17.11
C LEU A 15 2.01 -1.93 15.68
N THR A 16 1.39 -1.34 14.66
CA THR A 16 1.69 -1.64 13.26
C THR A 16 3.13 -1.35 12.88
N THR A 17 3.72 -0.29 13.46
CA THR A 17 5.13 0.06 13.27
C THR A 17 6.04 -1.09 13.74
N HIS A 18 5.77 -1.64 14.93
CA HIS A 18 6.53 -2.75 15.50
C HIS A 18 6.26 -4.09 14.81
N LEU A 19 5.04 -4.31 14.30
CA LEU A 19 4.73 -5.49 13.49
C LEU A 19 5.54 -5.50 12.20
N LEU A 20 5.75 -4.34 11.57
CA LEU A 20 6.64 -4.21 10.41
C LEU A 20 8.11 -4.45 10.78
N ASP A 21 8.56 -4.05 11.97
CA ASP A 21 9.91 -4.36 12.44
C ASP A 21 10.11 -5.87 12.58
N ALA A 22 9.13 -6.56 13.19
CA ALA A 22 9.14 -8.01 13.33
C ALA A 22 9.08 -8.72 11.97
N TYR A 23 8.26 -8.22 11.04
CA TYR A 23 8.18 -8.74 9.68
C TYR A 23 9.54 -8.62 8.96
N ALA A 24 10.16 -7.43 9.01
CA ALA A 24 11.46 -7.18 8.41
C ALA A 24 12.54 -8.10 8.98
N ALA A 25 12.55 -8.30 10.30
CA ALA A 25 13.50 -9.17 10.99
C ALA A 25 13.33 -10.66 10.66
N ALA A 26 12.14 -11.08 10.22
CA ALA A 26 11.86 -12.46 9.82
C ALA A 26 12.23 -12.76 8.36
N LEU A 27 12.53 -11.74 7.55
CA LEU A 27 12.94 -11.92 6.16
C LEU A 27 14.36 -12.49 6.07
N PRO A 28 14.69 -13.24 4.99
CA PRO A 28 16.05 -13.70 4.75
C PRO A 28 17.02 -12.52 4.68
N GLU A 29 18.27 -12.71 5.11
CA GLU A 29 19.33 -11.68 5.03
C GLU A 29 19.61 -11.20 3.59
N THR A 30 19.22 -11.98 2.58
CA THR A 30 19.33 -11.65 1.16
C THR A 30 18.17 -10.77 0.65
N ALA A 31 17.19 -10.44 1.49
CA ALA A 31 16.11 -9.54 1.14
C ALA A 31 16.57 -8.08 1.22
N GLU A 32 16.30 -7.31 0.18
CA GLU A 32 16.49 -5.86 0.16
C GLU A 32 15.20 -5.21 0.66
N VAL A 33 15.21 -4.71 1.90
CA VAL A 33 14.02 -4.16 2.55
C VAL A 33 14.05 -2.64 2.50
N THR A 34 13.02 -2.05 1.90
CA THR A 34 12.77 -0.60 1.94
C THR A 34 11.51 -0.33 2.72
N ARG A 35 11.58 0.58 3.71
CA ARG A 35 10.41 1.01 4.48
C ARG A 35 10.05 2.45 4.17
N ILE A 36 8.77 2.70 3.93
CA ILE A 36 8.19 4.02 3.76
C ILE A 36 7.00 4.14 4.71
N ALA A 37 6.97 5.21 5.51
CA ALA A 37 5.79 5.53 6.31
C ALA A 37 4.97 6.63 5.65
N VAL A 38 3.66 6.43 5.56
CA VAL A 38 2.74 7.37 4.91
C VAL A 38 2.75 8.74 5.61
N ARG A 39 2.94 8.74 6.93
CA ARG A 39 3.01 9.97 7.75
C ARG A 39 4.18 10.89 7.37
N ASP A 40 5.25 10.34 6.80
CA ASP A 40 6.47 11.08 6.45
C ASP A 40 6.42 11.62 5.01
N LEU A 41 5.38 11.29 4.23
CA LEU A 41 5.24 11.73 2.85
C LEU A 41 4.57 13.10 2.76
N ALA A 42 5.18 14.01 2.01
CA ALA A 42 4.61 15.30 1.66
C ALA A 42 3.76 15.19 0.38
N PHE A 43 2.45 15.02 0.55
CA PHE A 43 1.50 14.94 -0.58
C PHE A 43 0.08 15.37 -0.18
N THR A 44 -0.75 15.66 -1.18
CA THR A 44 -2.19 15.88 -0.95
C THR A 44 -2.98 14.56 -1.13
N PRO A 45 -3.64 14.02 -0.10
CA PRO A 45 -4.36 12.74 -0.15
C PRO A 45 -5.75 12.85 -0.82
N VAL A 46 -5.88 13.68 -1.86
CA VAL A 46 -7.15 13.94 -2.54
C VAL A 46 -6.97 13.81 -4.06
N LEU A 47 -7.66 12.84 -4.67
CA LEU A 47 -7.76 12.71 -6.12
C LEU A 47 -8.79 13.70 -6.69
N ARG A 48 -8.43 14.99 -6.72
CA ARG A 48 -9.36 16.12 -6.97
C ARG A 48 -10.21 16.02 -8.24
N HIS A 49 -9.72 15.37 -9.29
CA HIS A 49 -10.37 15.35 -10.61
C HIS A 49 -10.79 13.95 -11.06
N GLY A 50 -10.74 12.96 -10.16
CA GLY A 50 -10.89 11.54 -10.54
C GLY A 50 -9.94 11.19 -11.68
N TYR A 51 -10.42 10.38 -12.64
CA TYR A 51 -9.65 10.01 -13.84
C TYR A 51 -9.79 10.99 -15.01
N ARG A 52 -10.59 12.05 -14.87
CA ARG A 52 -10.81 13.04 -15.95
C ARG A 52 -9.54 13.83 -16.26
N GLN A 53 -8.73 14.11 -15.25
CA GLN A 53 -7.48 14.84 -15.38
C GLN A 53 -6.43 14.21 -14.48
N ARG A 54 -5.28 13.84 -15.07
CA ARG A 54 -4.13 13.37 -14.30
C ARG A 54 -3.62 14.53 -13.46
N THR A 55 -3.52 14.29 -12.16
CA THR A 55 -2.79 15.22 -11.29
C THR A 55 -1.36 14.73 -11.22
N GLU A 56 -0.41 15.64 -11.37
CA GLU A 56 1.00 15.30 -11.24
C GLU A 56 1.29 14.78 -9.83
N TRP A 57 2.24 13.85 -9.77
CA TRP A 57 2.70 13.28 -8.52
C TRP A 57 3.73 14.20 -7.89
N GLU A 58 3.53 14.45 -6.61
CA GLU A 58 4.52 15.08 -5.75
C GLU A 58 5.81 14.21 -5.69
N PRO A 59 6.99 14.80 -5.41
CA PRO A 59 8.26 14.06 -5.38
C PRO A 59 8.23 12.81 -4.50
N ASP A 60 7.51 12.84 -3.38
CA ASP A 60 7.36 11.70 -2.49
C ASP A 60 6.49 10.58 -3.09
N ILE A 61 5.45 10.92 -3.86
CA ILE A 61 4.67 9.91 -4.58
C ILE A 61 5.49 9.32 -5.72
N LEU A 62 6.29 10.12 -6.43
CA LEU A 62 7.21 9.63 -7.47
C LEU A 62 8.22 8.63 -6.88
N ARG A 63 8.86 8.99 -5.76
CA ARG A 63 9.80 8.11 -5.05
C ARG A 63 9.12 6.82 -4.61
N LEU A 64 7.91 6.88 -4.06
CA LEU A 64 7.16 5.68 -3.69
C LEU A 64 6.77 4.83 -4.92
N ALA A 65 6.39 5.47 -6.03
CA ALA A 65 6.08 4.76 -7.27
C ALA A 65 7.30 4.00 -7.80
N GLU A 66 8.49 4.61 -7.75
CA GLU A 66 9.75 3.93 -8.12
C GLU A 66 10.04 2.72 -7.21
N GLN A 67 9.83 2.85 -5.90
CA GLN A 67 10.00 1.72 -4.97
C GLN A 67 8.97 0.61 -5.22
N LEU A 68 7.72 0.97 -5.51
CA LEU A 68 6.65 0.03 -5.82
C LEU A 68 6.89 -0.68 -7.15
N ASP A 69 7.42 0.02 -8.16
CA ASP A 69 7.79 -0.57 -9.44
C ASP A 69 9.06 -1.44 -9.35
N ALA A 70 9.93 -1.19 -8.36
CA ALA A 70 11.12 -2.00 -8.15
C ALA A 70 10.88 -3.23 -7.25
N CYS A 71 9.80 -3.30 -6.48
CA CYS A 71 9.64 -4.33 -5.44
C CYS A 71 9.08 -5.67 -5.96
N ASP A 72 9.62 -6.78 -5.48
CA ASP A 72 9.05 -8.11 -5.74
C ASP A 72 7.84 -8.39 -4.84
N HIS A 73 7.82 -7.80 -3.64
CA HIS A 73 6.78 -7.99 -2.64
C HIS A 73 6.44 -6.72 -1.88
N LEU A 74 5.15 -6.47 -1.67
CA LEU A 74 4.63 -5.32 -0.94
C LEU A 74 3.99 -5.77 0.37
N VAL A 75 4.37 -5.16 1.48
CA VAL A 75 3.69 -5.36 2.77
C VAL A 75 3.07 -4.05 3.19
N ILE A 76 1.77 -4.04 3.47
CA ILE A 76 1.09 -2.86 3.99
C ILE A 76 0.62 -3.16 5.41
N ALA A 77 0.94 -2.30 6.37
CA ALA A 77 0.44 -2.42 7.74
C ALA A 77 -0.32 -1.16 8.17
N PHE A 78 -1.53 -1.32 8.71
CA PHE A 78 -2.32 -0.20 9.20
C PHE A 78 -3.35 -0.60 10.27
N PRO A 79 -3.75 0.34 11.15
CA PRO A 79 -4.90 0.12 12.01
C PRO A 79 -6.20 0.29 11.23
N MET A 80 -7.16 -0.62 11.43
CA MET A 80 -8.47 -0.52 10.80
C MET A 80 -9.31 0.55 11.50
N TRP A 81 -9.66 1.60 10.78
CA TRP A 81 -10.51 2.68 11.26
C TRP A 81 -11.79 2.73 10.43
N TRP A 82 -12.94 2.62 11.10
CA TRP A 82 -14.26 2.61 10.45
C TRP A 82 -14.39 1.56 9.33
N GLY A 83 -13.73 0.41 9.48
CA GLY A 83 -13.79 -0.70 8.53
C GLY A 83 -12.80 -0.63 7.36
N ALA A 84 -11.91 0.36 7.33
CA ALA A 84 -10.93 0.55 6.27
C ALA A 84 -9.57 1.05 6.80
N GLU A 85 -8.63 1.25 5.89
CA GLU A 85 -7.35 1.92 6.14
C GLU A 85 -7.52 3.41 6.53
N PRO A 86 -6.56 4.01 7.26
CA PRO A 86 -6.58 5.43 7.60
C PRO A 86 -6.66 6.32 6.35
N ALA A 87 -7.35 7.45 6.47
CA ALA A 87 -7.63 8.35 5.33
C ALA A 87 -6.38 8.79 4.55
N GLN A 88 -5.23 9.00 5.23
CA GLN A 88 -3.98 9.35 4.57
C GLN A 88 -3.45 8.21 3.69
N LEU A 89 -3.51 6.96 4.18
CA LEU A 89 -3.14 5.78 3.39
C LEU A 89 -4.14 5.55 2.25
N LYS A 90 -5.46 5.68 2.50
CA LYS A 90 -6.44 5.58 1.42
C LYS A 90 -6.20 6.61 0.32
N GLY A 91 -5.99 7.87 0.71
CA GLY A 91 -5.68 8.95 -0.22
C GLY A 91 -4.38 8.68 -0.98
N LEU A 92 -3.37 8.08 -0.36
CA LEU A 92 -2.15 7.65 -1.05
C LEU A 92 -2.44 6.58 -2.11
N ILE A 93 -3.23 5.56 -1.77
CA ILE A 93 -3.65 4.51 -2.70
C ILE A 93 -4.42 5.13 -3.88
N ASP A 94 -5.37 6.02 -3.62
CA ASP A 94 -6.16 6.70 -4.65
C ASP A 94 -5.29 7.57 -5.59
N ARG A 95 -4.19 8.12 -5.07
CA ARG A 95 -3.25 8.95 -5.83
C ARG A 95 -2.21 8.12 -6.59
N LEU A 96 -1.80 6.98 -6.06
CA LEU A 96 -0.72 6.16 -6.62
C LEU A 96 -1.25 5.10 -7.59
N PHE A 97 -2.38 4.47 -7.28
CA PHE A 97 -2.91 3.33 -8.05
C PHE A 97 -3.76 3.85 -9.22
N LEU A 98 -3.08 4.46 -10.20
CA LEU A 98 -3.70 5.11 -11.35
C LEU A 98 -3.54 4.32 -12.65
N PRO A 99 -4.43 4.54 -13.63
CA PRO A 99 -4.27 4.03 -14.98
C PRO A 99 -2.91 4.42 -15.60
N GLY A 100 -2.30 3.47 -16.30
CA GLY A 100 -0.98 3.59 -16.89
C GLY A 100 0.18 3.33 -15.92
N PHE A 101 -0.10 3.01 -14.66
CA PHE A 101 0.91 2.57 -13.70
C PHE A 101 0.58 1.21 -13.09
N THR A 102 -0.52 1.08 -12.32
CA THR A 102 -0.87 -0.21 -11.71
C THR A 102 -1.77 -1.08 -12.59
N PHE A 103 -2.55 -0.44 -13.47
CA PHE A 103 -3.41 -1.09 -14.47
C PHE A 103 -3.58 -0.22 -15.71
N ALA A 104 -4.04 -0.79 -16.83
CA ALA A 104 -4.37 -0.02 -18.04
C ALA A 104 -5.68 -0.51 -18.66
N TYR A 105 -6.60 0.40 -18.98
CA TYR A 105 -7.84 0.05 -19.67
C TYR A 105 -7.59 -0.23 -21.16
N HIS A 106 -8.32 -1.20 -21.70
CA HIS A 106 -8.35 -1.44 -23.14
C HIS A 106 -9.20 -0.38 -23.86
N LEU A 107 -8.83 -0.07 -25.11
CA LEU A 107 -9.60 0.83 -25.96
C LEU A 107 -10.69 0.03 -26.68
N GLY A 108 -11.96 0.28 -26.33
CA GLY A 108 -13.11 -0.26 -27.06
C GLY A 108 -13.79 -1.48 -26.42
N ASP A 109 -13.35 -1.90 -25.23
CA ASP A 109 -13.96 -2.99 -24.48
C ASP A 109 -13.86 -2.74 -22.95
N PRO A 110 -14.56 -3.52 -22.09
CA PRO A 110 -14.62 -3.26 -20.65
C PRO A 110 -13.44 -3.86 -19.85
N TRP A 111 -12.44 -4.44 -20.52
CA TRP A 111 -11.31 -5.12 -19.88
C TRP A 111 -10.12 -4.19 -19.63
N TRP A 112 -9.15 -4.71 -18.89
CA TRP A 112 -7.96 -3.98 -18.46
C TRP A 112 -6.79 -4.93 -18.20
N ASP A 113 -5.57 -4.42 -18.39
CA ASP A 113 -4.32 -5.12 -18.12
C ASP A 113 -3.83 -4.84 -16.70
N LYS A 114 -3.44 -5.92 -16.00
CA LYS A 114 -2.73 -5.85 -14.72
C LYS A 114 -1.26 -5.54 -15.00
N LEU A 115 -0.79 -4.36 -14.62
CA LEU A 115 0.60 -3.94 -14.86
C LEU A 115 1.56 -4.36 -13.73
N MET A 116 1.03 -4.77 -12.58
CA MET A 116 1.80 -5.22 -11.41
C MET A 116 1.84 -6.76 -11.28
N GLN A 117 1.73 -7.49 -12.40
CA GLN A 117 1.76 -8.96 -12.37
C GLN A 117 3.14 -9.50 -11.95
N GLY A 118 3.15 -10.68 -11.33
CA GLY A 118 4.36 -11.34 -10.85
C GLY A 118 4.83 -10.88 -9.47
N ARG A 119 4.24 -9.82 -8.91
CA ARG A 119 4.48 -9.35 -7.54
C ARG A 119 3.47 -9.98 -6.58
N SER A 120 3.87 -10.15 -5.32
CA SER A 120 2.99 -10.60 -4.24
C SER A 120 2.82 -9.51 -3.18
N ALA A 121 1.82 -9.64 -2.30
CA ALA A 121 1.61 -8.70 -1.23
C ALA A 121 1.01 -9.34 0.02
N ASP A 122 1.45 -8.84 1.19
CA ASP A 122 0.90 -9.16 2.49
C ASP A 122 0.22 -7.93 3.10
N LEU A 123 -0.85 -8.18 3.86
CA LEU A 123 -1.61 -7.14 4.55
C LEU A 123 -1.67 -7.43 6.05
N ILE A 124 -1.21 -6.47 6.85
CA ILE A 124 -1.27 -6.50 8.31
C ILE A 124 -2.27 -5.42 8.78
N ALA A 125 -3.53 -5.81 8.95
CA ALA A 125 -4.57 -4.93 9.47
C ALA A 125 -4.84 -5.25 10.95
N THR A 126 -4.65 -4.27 11.85
CA THR A 126 -4.95 -4.45 13.29
C THR A 126 -6.32 -3.88 13.63
N MET A 127 -7.14 -4.65 14.35
CA MET A 127 -8.46 -4.24 14.82
C MET A 127 -8.82 -4.96 16.11
N ASP A 128 -9.72 -4.38 16.91
CA ASP A 128 -10.21 -4.98 18.16
C ASP A 128 -11.40 -5.93 17.95
N THR A 129 -11.90 -6.04 16.71
CA THR A 129 -13.03 -6.90 16.37
C THR A 129 -12.67 -8.37 16.58
N PRO A 130 -13.47 -9.14 17.37
CA PRO A 130 -13.22 -10.56 17.57
C PRO A 130 -13.19 -11.33 16.24
N PRO A 131 -12.34 -12.36 16.09
CA PRO A 131 -12.22 -13.12 14.84
C PRO A 131 -13.53 -13.73 14.34
N SER A 132 -14.44 -14.11 15.24
CA SER A 132 -15.77 -14.65 14.89
C SER A 132 -16.65 -13.66 14.14
N CYS A 133 -16.48 -12.36 14.38
CA CYS A 133 -17.19 -11.30 13.67
C CYS A 133 -16.58 -11.00 12.30
N CYS A 134 -15.32 -11.39 12.07
CA CYS A 134 -14.59 -11.25 10.82
C CYS A 134 -14.52 -12.56 10.02
N ALA A 135 -15.35 -13.56 10.34
CA ALA A 135 -15.36 -14.86 9.67
C ALA A 135 -15.64 -14.68 8.16
N GLY A 136 -14.58 -14.70 7.35
CA GLY A 136 -14.58 -14.37 5.93
C GLY A 136 -13.38 -13.53 5.49
N ILE A 137 -12.79 -12.78 6.43
CA ILE A 137 -11.52 -12.06 6.29
C ILE A 137 -10.44 -12.95 6.94
N THR A 138 -10.12 -14.07 6.30
CA THR A 138 -9.06 -14.95 6.82
C THR A 138 -7.71 -14.37 6.44
N ALA A 139 -6.92 -13.98 7.45
CA ALA A 139 -5.51 -13.72 7.32
C ALA A 139 -4.79 -14.92 6.68
N ILE A 140 -3.80 -14.60 5.86
CA ILE A 140 -3.01 -15.51 5.02
C ILE A 140 -2.45 -16.67 5.86
N ARG A 141 -2.62 -17.90 5.35
CA ARG A 141 -1.89 -19.10 5.79
C ARG A 141 -0.57 -19.21 5.07
#